data_AF-A0A8H3KTL8-F1
#
_entry.id   AF-A0A8H3KTL8-F1
#
_cell.length_a   1.000
_cell.length_b   1.000
_cell.length_c   1.000
_cell.angle_alpha   90.00
_cell.angle_beta   90.00
_cell.angle_gamma   90.00
#
_symmetry.space_group_name_H-M   'P 1'
#
loop_
_entity.id
_entity.type
_entity.pdbx_description
1 polymer ?
#
loop_
_entity_poly.entity_id
_entity_poly.type
_entity_poly.pdbx_seq_one_letter_code
_entity_poly.pdbx_strand_id
1 'polypeptide(L)'
;MFRPSLININGKIFLSVAQCCIFNRELPNVNSFINFNHCNGFITYRSILHKELRGMNTEEISRLASETWHMAEEDFRLFFSDYAEKINQVAKKYVSLKFKQFEVRPKRKSKINYQQNKYLYVEQEEAMKKIYEKEVEEFEFVSF
;
A
#
# COMPACT_ATOMS: atom_id res chain seq x y z
N MET A 1 -12.04 37.47 0.44
CA MET A 1 -11.21 36.27 0.69
C MET A 1 -10.63 35.80 -0.62
N PHE A 2 -9.31 35.58 -0.70
CA PHE A 2 -8.69 34.99 -1.89
C PHE A 2 -9.11 33.52 -1.99
N ARG A 3 -9.62 33.07 -3.13
CA ARG A 3 -10.00 31.67 -3.33
C ARG A 3 -8.82 30.85 -3.87
N PRO A 4 -8.76 29.54 -3.59
CA PRO A 4 -7.85 28.64 -4.31
C PRO A 4 -8.10 28.73 -5.81
N SER A 5 -7.03 28.79 -6.59
CA SER A 5 -7.11 28.97 -8.04
C SER A 5 -6.05 28.16 -8.76
N LEU A 6 -6.32 27.94 -10.05
CA LEU A 6 -5.45 27.23 -10.96
C LEU A 6 -5.16 28.14 -12.17
N ILE A 7 -3.89 28.20 -12.56
CA ILE A 7 -3.45 28.99 -13.71
C ILE A 7 -2.74 28.05 -14.69
N ASN A 8 -3.11 28.09 -15.97
CA ASN A 8 -2.42 27.35 -17.02
C ASN A 8 -1.41 28.28 -17.71
N ILE A 9 -0.12 27.95 -17.64
CA ILE A 9 0.95 28.66 -18.33
C ILE A 9 1.72 27.63 -19.15
N ASN A 10 1.71 27.78 -20.48
CA ASN A 10 2.42 26.92 -21.42
C ASN A 10 2.10 25.41 -21.25
N GLY A 11 0.84 25.07 -20.96
CA GLY A 11 0.38 23.69 -20.76
C GLY A 11 0.71 23.10 -19.39
N LYS A 12 1.37 23.86 -18.52
CA LYS A 12 1.61 23.51 -17.12
C LYS A 12 0.58 24.18 -16.23
N ILE A 13 0.10 23.45 -15.25
CA ILE A 13 -0.95 23.92 -14.34
C ILE A 13 -0.30 24.28 -13.01
N PHE A 14 -0.58 25.49 -12.54
CA PHE A 14 -0.04 26.05 -11.31
C PHE A 14 -1.15 26.27 -10.30
N LEU A 15 -0.92 25.81 -9.07
CA LEU A 15 -1.81 25.94 -7.92
C LEU A 15 -1.41 27.16 -7.08
N SER A 16 -2.42 27.95 -6.74
CA SER A 16 -2.30 29.05 -5.78
C SER A 16 -3.37 28.93 -4.69
N VAL A 17 -2.93 28.85 -3.43
CA VAL A 17 -3.76 28.76 -2.22
C VAL A 17 -3.23 29.78 -1.21
N ALA A 18 -3.76 31.00 -1.28
CA ALA A 18 -3.29 32.13 -0.46
C ALA A 18 -3.42 31.87 1.05
N GLN A 19 -4.45 31.12 1.47
CA GLN A 19 -4.68 30.72 2.87
C GLN A 19 -3.54 29.88 3.45
N CYS A 20 -2.81 29.19 2.59
CA CYS A 20 -1.68 28.32 2.97
C CYS A 20 -0.33 28.93 2.58
N CYS A 21 -0.29 30.18 2.13
CA CYS A 21 0.91 30.83 1.56
C CYS A 21 1.53 30.05 0.38
N ILE A 22 0.71 29.32 -0.38
CA ILE A 22 1.14 28.56 -1.56
C ILE A 22 0.82 29.41 -2.78
N PHE A 23 1.83 29.76 -3.57
CA PHE A 23 1.67 30.60 -4.75
C PHE A 23 2.39 29.99 -5.95
N ASN A 24 1.68 29.89 -7.08
CA ASN A 24 2.21 29.44 -8.37
C ASN A 24 3.01 28.14 -8.28
N ARG A 25 2.49 27.15 -7.55
CA ARG A 25 3.12 25.83 -7.47
C ARG A 25 2.72 24.96 -8.63
N GLU A 26 3.70 24.57 -9.45
CA GLU A 26 3.47 23.64 -10.54
C GLU A 26 2.91 22.32 -9.99
N LEU A 27 1.78 21.88 -10.54
CA LEU A 27 1.21 20.60 -10.17
C LEU A 27 2.12 19.48 -10.65
N PRO A 28 2.38 18.46 -9.81
CA PRO A 28 3.17 17.30 -10.20
C PRO A 28 2.55 16.60 -11.42
N ASN A 29 3.34 15.80 -12.13
CA ASN A 29 2.80 14.96 -13.21
C ASN A 29 1.94 13.84 -12.59
N VAL A 30 0.88 13.40 -13.28
CA VAL A 30 0.03 12.26 -12.85
C VAL A 30 0.85 10.98 -12.63
N ASN A 31 1.93 10.79 -13.37
CA ASN A 31 2.86 9.67 -13.23
C ASN A 31 3.67 9.72 -11.93
N SER A 32 3.67 10.83 -11.20
CA SER A 32 4.32 10.90 -9.89
C SER A 32 3.50 10.22 -8.78
N PHE A 33 2.26 9.79 -9.07
CA PHE A 33 1.33 9.21 -8.09
C PHE A 33 1.20 7.68 -8.19
N ILE A 34 2.20 6.96 -8.72
CA ILE A 34 2.14 5.51 -9.00
C ILE A 34 1.71 4.64 -7.80
N ASN A 35 1.98 5.08 -6.57
CA ASN A 35 1.64 4.34 -5.35
C ASN A 35 0.27 4.70 -4.76
N PHE A 36 -0.44 5.66 -5.34
CA PHE A 36 -1.76 6.06 -4.89
C PHE A 36 -2.83 5.23 -5.61
N ASN A 37 -3.66 4.54 -4.86
CA ASN A 37 -4.79 3.79 -5.41
C ASN A 37 -6.10 4.41 -4.91
N HIS A 38 -7.07 4.57 -5.81
CA HIS A 38 -8.41 5.13 -5.52
C HIS A 38 -8.41 6.53 -4.88
N CYS A 39 -7.74 7.50 -5.51
CA CYS A 39 -7.84 8.91 -5.11
C CYS A 39 -9.11 9.57 -5.65
N ASN A 40 -9.68 10.48 -4.86
CA ASN A 40 -10.66 11.46 -5.34
C ASN A 40 -10.01 12.85 -5.40
N GLY A 41 -10.69 13.83 -6.00
CA GLY A 41 -10.13 15.18 -6.19
C GLY A 41 -9.66 15.83 -4.89
N PHE A 42 -10.43 15.69 -3.81
CA PHE A 42 -10.06 16.21 -2.50
C PHE A 42 -8.80 15.54 -1.92
N ILE A 43 -8.70 14.20 -2.00
CA ILE A 43 -7.53 13.45 -1.54
C ILE A 43 -6.29 13.89 -2.31
N THR A 44 -6.40 14.05 -3.63
CA THR A 44 -5.30 14.52 -4.47
C THR A 44 -4.86 15.93 -4.07
N TYR A 45 -5.81 16.86 -3.93
CA TYR A 45 -5.53 18.22 -3.46
C TYR A 45 -4.84 18.23 -2.09
N ARG A 46 -5.40 17.53 -1.10
CA ARG A 46 -4.84 17.42 0.24
C ARG A 46 -3.43 16.81 0.24
N SER A 47 -3.18 15.82 -0.61
CA SER A 47 -1.84 15.21 -0.74
C SER A 47 -0.78 16.19 -1.25
N ILE A 48 -1.17 17.11 -2.15
CA ILE A 48 -0.30 18.17 -2.63
C ILE A 48 0.00 19.15 -1.49
N LEU A 49 -1.01 19.54 -0.71
CA LEU A 49 -0.80 20.39 0.46
C LEU A 49 0.13 19.76 1.50
N HIS A 50 -0.02 18.46 1.78
CA HIS A 50 0.92 17.74 2.66
C HIS A 50 2.35 17.74 2.15
N LYS A 51 2.54 17.73 0.82
CA LYS A 51 3.88 17.79 0.23
C LYS A 51 4.49 19.19 0.32
N GLU A 52 3.69 20.23 0.13
CA GLU A 52 4.16 21.62 0.18
C GLU A 52 4.36 22.13 1.60
N LEU A 53 3.49 21.75 2.54
CA LEU A 53 3.52 22.19 3.94
C LEU A 53 4.25 21.19 4.85
N ARG A 54 5.31 20.57 4.35
CA ARG A 54 6.13 19.62 5.13
C ARG A 54 6.64 20.29 6.40
N GLY A 55 6.35 19.69 7.55
CA GLY A 55 6.72 20.21 8.87
C GLY A 55 5.56 20.82 9.65
N MET A 56 4.42 21.10 9.01
CA MET A 56 3.17 21.42 9.70
C MET A 56 2.46 20.14 10.17
N ASN A 57 1.63 20.25 11.22
CA ASN A 57 0.83 19.13 11.70
C ASN A 57 -0.12 18.61 10.61
N THR A 58 -0.17 17.30 10.43
CA THR A 58 -1.06 16.59 9.50
C THR A 58 -2.54 16.96 9.68
N GLU A 59 -2.99 17.14 10.93
CA GLU A 59 -4.38 17.53 11.23
C GLU A 59 -4.68 18.95 10.77
N GLU A 60 -3.75 19.88 11.01
CA GLU A 60 -3.88 21.27 10.59
C GLU A 60 -3.93 21.38 9.07
N ILE A 61 -3.05 20.65 8.37
CA ILE A 61 -3.06 20.59 6.90
C ILE A 61 -4.39 20.02 6.40
N SER A 62 -4.92 18.99 7.05
CA SER A 62 -6.22 18.40 6.66
C SER A 62 -7.38 19.36 6.89
N ARG A 63 -7.36 20.13 7.99
CA ARG A 63 -8.35 21.19 8.26
C ARG A 63 -8.27 22.28 7.19
N LEU A 64 -7.08 22.81 6.92
CA LEU A 64 -6.85 23.81 5.87
C LEU A 64 -7.29 23.32 4.49
N ALA A 65 -6.99 22.06 4.16
CA ALA A 65 -7.43 21.45 2.92
C ALA A 65 -8.95 21.45 2.81
N SER A 66 -9.65 21.05 3.88
CA SER A 66 -11.12 21.04 3.91
C SER A 66 -11.70 22.45 3.73
N GLU A 67 -11.23 23.42 4.52
CA GLU A 67 -11.69 24.80 4.46
C GLU A 67 -11.49 25.40 3.07
N THR A 68 -10.28 25.27 2.52
CA THR A 68 -9.95 25.82 1.20
C THR A 68 -10.70 25.09 0.09
N TRP A 69 -10.92 23.78 0.18
CA TRP A 69 -11.72 23.01 -0.77
C TRP A 69 -13.19 23.48 -0.81
N HIS A 70 -13.76 23.81 0.34
CA HIS A 70 -15.13 24.33 0.42
C HIS A 70 -15.23 25.78 -0.08
N MET A 71 -14.17 26.58 0.06
CA MET A 71 -14.10 27.95 -0.49
C MET A 71 -13.82 27.98 -2.00
N ALA A 72 -13.30 26.90 -2.57
CA ALA A 72 -12.92 26.82 -3.97
C ALA A 72 -14.13 26.83 -4.91
N GLU A 73 -13.91 27.34 -6.12
CA GLU A 73 -14.93 27.36 -7.18
C GLU A 73 -15.19 25.96 -7.72
N GLU A 74 -16.32 25.79 -8.40
CA GLU A 74 -16.71 24.49 -8.95
C GLU A 74 -15.69 23.99 -9.97
N ASP A 75 -15.21 24.86 -10.86
CA ASP A 75 -14.18 24.55 -11.87
C ASP A 75 -12.89 24.01 -11.24
N PHE A 76 -12.49 24.54 -10.07
CA PHE A 76 -11.34 24.04 -9.34
C PHE A 76 -11.55 22.59 -8.87
N ARG A 77 -12.74 22.30 -8.34
CA ARG A 77 -13.08 20.95 -7.85
C ARG A 77 -13.26 19.96 -9.00
N LEU A 78 -13.83 20.40 -10.12
CA LEU A 78 -13.94 19.62 -11.36
C LEU A 78 -12.56 19.28 -11.89
N PHE A 79 -11.66 20.25 -11.98
CA PHE A 79 -10.27 20.00 -12.36
C PHE A 79 -9.62 18.92 -11.51
N PHE A 80 -9.71 19.02 -10.18
CA PHE A 80 -9.11 18.02 -9.30
C PHE A 80 -9.77 16.65 -9.41
N SER A 81 -11.06 16.60 -9.77
CA SER A 81 -11.78 15.36 -10.02
C SER A 81 -11.24 14.66 -11.27
N ASP A 82 -11.11 15.39 -12.38
CA ASP A 82 -10.50 14.88 -13.63
C ASP A 82 -9.04 14.47 -13.42
N TYR A 83 -8.31 15.28 -12.64
CA TYR A 83 -6.91 15.03 -12.31
C TYR A 83 -6.74 13.75 -11.48
N ALA A 84 -7.62 13.52 -10.49
CA ALA A 84 -7.65 12.28 -9.72
C ALA A 84 -8.04 11.07 -10.57
N GLU A 85 -8.96 11.23 -11.52
CA GLU A 85 -9.31 10.16 -12.45
C GLU A 85 -8.10 9.72 -13.30
N LYS A 86 -7.35 10.68 -13.86
CA LYS A 86 -6.13 10.40 -14.62
C LYS A 86 -5.09 9.66 -13.76
N ILE A 87 -4.91 10.07 -12.51
CA ILE A 87 -4.04 9.36 -11.55
C ILE A 87 -4.51 7.90 -11.37
N ASN A 88 -5.80 7.68 -11.14
CA ASN A 88 -6.35 6.33 -10.97
C ASN A 88 -6.19 5.48 -12.22
N GLN A 89 -6.34 6.04 -13.42
CA GLN A 89 -6.11 5.33 -14.69
C GLN A 89 -4.65 4.89 -14.83
N VAL A 90 -3.70 5.77 -14.48
CA VAL A 90 -2.27 5.44 -14.47
C VAL A 90 -1.99 4.34 -13.45
N ALA A 91 -2.46 4.48 -12.21
CA ALA A 91 -2.29 3.49 -11.16
C ALA A 91 -2.83 2.11 -11.56
N LYS A 92 -4.01 2.04 -12.18
CA LYS A 92 -4.58 0.78 -12.70
C LYS A 92 -3.67 0.09 -13.72
N LYS A 93 -3.06 0.85 -14.65
CA LYS A 93 -2.11 0.30 -15.63
C LYS A 93 -0.88 -0.29 -14.95
N TYR A 94 -0.32 0.39 -13.96
CA TYR A 94 0.84 -0.11 -13.20
C TYR A 94 0.50 -1.32 -12.32
N VAL A 95 -0.69 -1.35 -11.70
CA VAL A 95 -1.15 -2.51 -10.91
C VAL A 95 -1.38 -3.73 -11.82
N SER A 96 -1.90 -3.54 -13.03
CA SER A 96 -2.05 -4.62 -14.01
C SER A 96 -0.73 -5.21 -14.50
N LEU A 97 0.35 -4.42 -14.51
CA LEU A 97 1.69 -4.86 -14.92
C LEU A 97 2.44 -5.60 -13.82
N LYS A 98 2.07 -5.38 -12.54
CA LYS A 98 2.46 -6.30 -11.47
C LYS A 98 1.69 -7.58 -11.69
N PHE A 99 2.29 -8.51 -12.42
CA PHE A 99 1.83 -9.89 -12.51
C PHE A 99 1.31 -10.31 -11.15
N LYS A 100 0.18 -11.02 -11.11
CA LYS A 100 -0.22 -11.81 -9.95
C LYS A 100 0.92 -12.81 -9.72
N GLN A 101 1.97 -12.38 -9.01
CA GLN A 101 2.69 -13.27 -8.15
C GLN A 101 1.61 -13.72 -7.19
N PHE A 102 1.04 -14.89 -7.48
CA PHE A 102 0.31 -15.65 -6.49
C PHE A 102 1.33 -15.93 -5.41
N GLU A 103 1.52 -14.98 -4.52
CA GLU A 103 2.02 -15.28 -3.20
C GLU A 103 0.94 -16.18 -2.61
N VAL A 104 1.16 -17.48 -2.75
CA VAL A 104 0.54 -18.48 -1.91
C VAL A 104 0.96 -18.05 -0.51
N ARG A 105 0.14 -17.22 0.14
CA ARG A 105 0.33 -16.91 1.54
C ARG A 105 0.42 -18.26 2.21
N PRO A 106 1.56 -18.65 2.82
CA PRO A 106 1.59 -19.89 3.57
C PRO A 106 0.45 -19.77 4.57
N LYS A 107 -0.52 -20.70 4.50
CA LYS A 107 -1.66 -20.74 5.42
C LYS A 107 -1.08 -20.51 6.80
N ARG A 108 -1.53 -19.47 7.51
CA ARG A 108 -1.13 -19.25 8.90
C ARG A 108 -1.38 -20.58 9.61
N LYS A 109 -0.31 -21.31 9.96
CA LYS A 109 -0.43 -22.48 10.81
C LYS A 109 -1.07 -21.96 12.08
N SER A 110 -2.28 -22.43 12.41
CA SER A 110 -2.85 -22.13 13.71
C SER A 110 -1.80 -22.58 14.74
N LYS A 111 -1.60 -21.80 15.80
CA LYS A 111 -0.74 -22.23 16.90
C LYS A 111 -1.38 -23.50 17.46
N ILE A 112 -0.86 -24.66 17.05
CA ILE A 112 -1.17 -25.92 17.67
C ILE A 112 -0.66 -25.77 19.10
N ASN A 113 -1.60 -25.65 20.06
CA ASN A 113 -1.26 -25.82 21.46
C ASN A 113 -0.76 -27.25 21.60
N TYR A 114 0.55 -27.42 21.66
CA TYR A 114 1.17 -28.67 22.07
C TYR A 114 0.81 -28.89 23.53
N GLN A 115 -0.33 -29.54 23.78
CA GLN A 115 -0.41 -30.40 24.95
C GLN A 115 0.61 -31.51 24.68
N GLN A 116 1.73 -31.45 25.38
CA GLN A 116 2.74 -32.51 25.36
C GLN A 116 2.10 -33.79 25.88
N ASN A 117 1.53 -34.59 24.98
CA ASN A 117 1.13 -35.96 25.30
C ASN A 117 2.40 -36.76 25.52
N LYS A 118 2.69 -37.01 26.81
CA LYS A 118 3.84 -37.76 27.32
C LYS A 118 3.94 -39.20 26.76
N TYR A 119 2.91 -39.68 26.08
CA TYR A 119 2.77 -41.06 25.59
C TYR A 119 3.04 -41.23 24.09
N LEU A 120 3.19 -40.16 23.31
CA LEU A 120 3.39 -40.25 21.85
C LEU A 120 4.75 -40.85 21.47
N TYR A 121 5.74 -40.70 22.34
CA TYR A 121 7.10 -41.18 22.12
C TYR A 121 7.20 -42.71 22.26
N VAL A 122 6.42 -43.30 23.17
CA VAL A 122 6.42 -44.75 23.42
C VAL A 122 5.85 -45.52 22.23
N GLU A 123 4.77 -45.01 21.62
CA GLU A 123 4.18 -45.64 20.42
C GLU A 123 5.09 -45.51 19.19
N GLN A 124 5.81 -44.39 19.05
CA GLN A 124 6.78 -44.21 17.96
C GLN A 124 7.97 -45.15 18.10
N GLU A 125 8.52 -45.34 19.31
CA GLU A 125 9.61 -46.31 19.52
C GLU A 125 9.17 -47.75 19.23
N GLU A 126 7.96 -48.16 19.67
CA GLU A 126 7.44 -49.50 19.37
C GLU A 126 7.21 -49.72 17.87
N ALA A 127 6.71 -48.70 17.16
CA ALA A 127 6.54 -48.77 15.71
C ALA A 127 7.89 -48.86 14.98
N MET A 128 8.87 -48.06 15.40
CA MET A 128 10.23 -48.10 14.83
C MET A 128 10.90 -49.46 15.09
N LYS A 129 10.76 -50.00 16.29
CA LYS A 129 11.31 -51.31 16.64
C LYS A 129 10.81 -52.39 15.68
N LYS A 130 9.50 -52.46 15.42
CA LYS A 130 8.91 -53.45 14.49
C LYS A 130 9.40 -53.29 13.06
N ILE A 131 9.65 -52.06 12.61
CA ILE A 131 10.10 -51.79 11.24
C ILE A 131 11.53 -52.28 11.04
N TYR A 132 12.41 -52.02 12.01
CA TYR A 132 13.84 -52.28 11.89
C TYR A 132 14.28 -53.63 12.44
N GLU A 133 13.42 -54.38 13.11
CA GLU A 133 13.73 -55.70 13.67
C GLU A 133 14.25 -56.66 12.60
N LYS A 134 13.60 -56.68 11.43
CA LYS A 134 14.00 -57.53 10.31
C LYS A 134 15.30 -57.09 9.63
N GLU A 135 15.52 -55.77 9.52
CA GLU A 135 16.74 -55.21 8.91
C GLU A 135 17.98 -55.43 9.79
N VAL A 136 17.80 -55.49 11.11
CA VAL A 136 18.87 -55.83 12.07
C VAL A 136 19.18 -57.33 12.04
N GLU A 137 18.16 -58.19 11.91
CA GLU A 137 18.37 -59.64 11.79
C GLU A 137 19.09 -60.03 10.49
N GLU A 138 18.82 -59.33 9.39
CA GLU A 138 19.41 -59.58 8.07
C GLU A 138 20.75 -58.84 7.85
N PHE A 139 21.27 -58.16 8.87
CA PHE A 139 22.51 -57.39 8.76
C PHE A 139 23.75 -58.28 8.86
N GLU A 140 24.31 -58.66 7.71
CA GLU A 140 25.62 -59.33 7.64
C GLU A 140 26.75 -58.33 7.37
N PHE A 141 27.79 -58.37 8.20
CA PHE A 141 28.97 -57.54 8.05
C PHE A 141 29.87 -58.12 6.96
N VAL A 142 29.90 -57.47 5.79
CA VAL A 142 30.86 -57.83 4.74
C VAL A 142 32.19 -57.12 5.03
N SER A 143 33.15 -57.87 5.57
CA SER A 143 34.55 -57.42 5.67
C SER A 143 35.32 -57.81 4.40
N PHE A 144 35.96 -56.83 3.76
CA PHE A 144 36.86 -57.03 2.62
C PHE A 144 38.21 -57.62 3.06
#